data_AF-A0A6J3AH56-F1
#
_entry.id   AF-A0A6J3AH56-F1
#
_cell.length_a   1.000
_cell.length_b   1.000
_cell.length_c   1.000
_cell.angle_alpha   90.00
_cell.angle_beta   90.00
_cell.angle_gamma   90.00
#
_symmetry.space_group_name_H-M   'P 1'
#
loop_
_entity.id
_entity.type
_entity.pdbx_description
1 polymer ?
#
loop_
_entity_poly.entity_id
_entity_poly.type
_entity_poly.pdbx_seq_one_letter_code
_entity_poly.pdbx_strand_id
1 'polypeptide(L)'
;MVNLGLSRVDDAVANKHPGLGEYAACQSNAFVKGIFTFVTGTGATFGLQLLVQRKCAYPFQWNVLVAVEQCRALQIQAMKEKTVKNKATLALLRGNIRRGAQDWALAKKYDQRTISQACGKDVPMRLGHSRCTMEVAREKLRKYVFDRVNVHNVLIHLVRRRGEKLESMQLELASLQSQPDATKEELRMLQVIRQLENNIEKTMVKITTSQNVQLLYVDLLDHLKRMNMRQGEATFIEERRARENRLNQQKKLIDKIHTKETSEKYLWGQRDLDFPSNLMGPETPKVKRRETSKADIEYQTDVTALVEKVKTAVRCSHLWDITGRFLAQQNTEENLELQMEDCEERRAQLEALMKKLEVEEAMLKFHQMPSSVSFKSVEKKMKDMLKEEEDRLQQAHANMTRSQKLLLTIQTGIDNLYIRLIGIPVPTAPKEAELSNTLDVYSKLAYCEGKLLDLADRVQMLSLTEEVSTKVRDALESSTLKEKQNTRISFEDLEEDVIETFQFADVDHSYVPSRAEIKRQGQRLIEGRLKVAKKKKK
;
A
#
# COMPACT_ATOMS: atom_id res chain seq x y z
N MET A 1 -21.89 -72.64 -29.67
CA MET A 1 -21.72 -72.77 -28.20
C MET A 1 -20.86 -71.67 -27.59
N VAL A 2 -19.63 -71.40 -28.06
CA VAL A 2 -18.74 -70.38 -27.44
C VAL A 2 -19.27 -68.94 -27.58
N ASN A 3 -19.82 -68.57 -28.74
CA ASN A 3 -20.40 -67.22 -28.93
C ASN A 3 -21.72 -66.97 -28.16
N LEU A 4 -22.40 -68.03 -27.67
CA LEU A 4 -23.58 -67.84 -26.81
C LEU A 4 -23.20 -67.40 -25.39
N GLY A 5 -22.00 -67.73 -24.91
CA GLY A 5 -21.52 -67.33 -23.58
C GLY A 5 -21.24 -65.83 -23.47
N LEU A 6 -20.77 -65.20 -24.56
CA LEU A 6 -20.52 -63.75 -24.64
C LEU A 6 -21.81 -62.92 -24.62
N SER A 7 -22.92 -63.45 -25.15
CA SER A 7 -24.22 -62.77 -25.13
C SER A 7 -24.86 -62.67 -23.74
N ARG A 8 -24.26 -63.31 -22.72
CA ARG A 8 -24.71 -63.28 -21.32
C ARG A 8 -23.79 -62.46 -20.41
N VAL A 9 -22.75 -61.83 -20.95
CA VAL A 9 -21.82 -60.98 -20.17
C VAL A 9 -22.25 -59.53 -20.33
N ASP A 10 -22.49 -58.84 -19.22
CA ASP A 10 -22.88 -57.41 -19.21
C ASP A 10 -21.82 -56.54 -19.93
N ASP A 11 -22.30 -55.62 -20.78
CA ASP A 11 -21.45 -54.74 -21.61
C ASP A 11 -20.45 -53.89 -20.79
N ALA A 12 -20.77 -53.63 -19.52
CA ALA A 12 -19.89 -52.92 -18.58
C ALA A 12 -18.62 -53.73 -18.20
N VAL A 13 -18.69 -55.07 -18.23
CA VAL A 13 -17.55 -55.95 -17.93
C VAL A 13 -16.71 -56.19 -19.18
N ALA A 14 -17.34 -56.26 -20.36
CA ALA A 14 -16.66 -56.38 -21.64
C ALA A 14 -15.75 -55.17 -21.94
N ASN A 15 -16.19 -53.95 -21.61
CA ASN A 15 -15.41 -52.72 -21.83
C ASN A 15 -14.16 -52.58 -20.95
N LYS A 16 -14.09 -53.29 -19.81
CA LYS A 16 -12.89 -53.30 -18.96
C LYS A 16 -11.78 -54.23 -19.47
N HIS A 17 -12.11 -55.15 -20.38
CA HIS A 17 -11.17 -56.14 -20.90
C HIS A 17 -11.25 -56.22 -22.43
N PRO A 18 -10.57 -55.32 -23.18
CA PRO A 18 -10.68 -55.22 -24.64
C PRO A 18 -10.24 -56.48 -25.39
N GLY A 19 -9.51 -57.40 -24.74
CA GLY A 19 -9.08 -58.67 -25.33
C GLY A 19 -10.07 -59.83 -25.18
N LEU A 20 -11.18 -59.68 -24.45
CA LEU A 20 -12.11 -60.79 -24.17
C LEU A 20 -12.84 -61.26 -25.43
N GLY A 21 -13.22 -60.31 -26.29
CA GLY A 21 -13.87 -60.59 -27.58
C GLY A 21 -12.91 -61.27 -28.56
N GLU A 22 -11.67 -60.77 -28.66
CA GLU A 22 -10.63 -61.39 -29.49
C GLU A 22 -10.26 -62.80 -29.01
N TYR A 23 -10.23 -63.01 -27.69
CA TYR A 23 -9.97 -64.32 -27.10
C TYR A 23 -11.08 -65.33 -27.41
N ALA A 24 -12.35 -64.95 -27.28
CA ALA A 24 -13.48 -65.82 -27.59
C ALA A 24 -13.63 -66.09 -29.10
N ALA A 25 -13.32 -65.09 -29.94
CA ALA A 25 -13.25 -65.27 -31.39
C ALA A 25 -12.11 -66.24 -31.77
N CYS A 26 -10.95 -66.12 -31.12
CA CYS A 26 -9.84 -67.05 -31.29
C CYS A 26 -10.21 -68.47 -30.82
N GLN A 27 -10.87 -68.60 -29.68
CA GLN A 27 -11.30 -69.89 -29.12
C GLN A 27 -12.35 -70.57 -30.00
N SER A 28 -13.35 -69.84 -30.49
CA SER A 28 -14.38 -70.37 -31.38
C SER A 28 -13.81 -70.76 -32.74
N ASN A 29 -12.91 -69.95 -33.31
CA ASN A 29 -12.23 -70.27 -34.56
C ASN A 29 -11.31 -71.50 -34.41
N ALA A 30 -10.57 -71.61 -33.30
CA ALA A 30 -9.77 -72.80 -32.99
C ALA A 30 -10.64 -74.06 -32.85
N PHE A 31 -11.81 -73.95 -32.21
CA PHE A 31 -12.75 -75.06 -32.05
C PHE A 31 -13.38 -75.51 -33.38
N VAL A 32 -13.85 -74.57 -34.21
CA VAL A 32 -14.41 -74.87 -35.55
C VAL A 32 -13.36 -75.48 -36.46
N LYS A 33 -12.14 -74.94 -36.45
CA LYS A 33 -11.03 -75.51 -37.21
C LYS A 33 -10.67 -76.91 -36.72
N GLY A 34 -10.71 -77.14 -35.40
CA GLY A 34 -10.57 -78.47 -34.79
C GLY A 34 -11.60 -79.47 -35.31
N ILE A 35 -12.89 -79.13 -35.25
CA ILE A 35 -13.99 -79.98 -35.76
C ILE A 35 -13.82 -80.24 -37.25
N PHE A 36 -13.53 -79.21 -38.04
CA PHE A 36 -13.37 -79.36 -39.49
C PHE A 36 -12.18 -80.28 -39.84
N THR A 37 -11.05 -80.13 -39.15
CA THR A 37 -9.90 -81.03 -39.33
C THR A 37 -10.18 -82.45 -38.83
N PHE A 38 -11.01 -82.62 -37.79
CA PHE A 38 -11.43 -83.93 -37.32
C PHE A 38 -12.32 -84.61 -38.35
N VAL A 39 -13.42 -83.98 -38.80
CA VAL A 39 -14.35 -84.55 -39.78
C VAL A 39 -13.65 -84.85 -41.11
N THR A 40 -12.81 -83.93 -41.60
CA THR A 40 -12.06 -84.13 -42.85
C THR A 40 -10.97 -85.19 -42.69
N GLY A 41 -10.28 -85.23 -41.55
CA GLY A 41 -9.24 -86.21 -41.25
C GLY A 41 -9.79 -87.63 -41.07
N THR A 42 -10.90 -87.80 -40.36
CA THR A 42 -11.57 -89.11 -40.19
C THR A 42 -12.22 -89.57 -41.49
N GLY A 43 -12.81 -88.66 -42.28
CA GLY A 43 -13.41 -89.00 -43.59
C GLY A 43 -12.37 -89.43 -44.64
N ALA A 44 -11.25 -88.72 -44.74
CA ALA A 44 -10.18 -89.05 -45.68
C ALA A 44 -9.46 -90.36 -45.31
N THR A 45 -9.25 -90.63 -44.01
CA THR A 45 -8.64 -91.88 -43.54
C THR A 45 -9.56 -93.08 -43.70
N PHE A 46 -10.88 -92.93 -43.52
CA PHE A 46 -11.85 -93.99 -43.80
C PHE A 46 -11.91 -94.34 -45.31
N GLY A 47 -11.83 -93.33 -46.18
CA GLY A 47 -11.77 -93.53 -47.63
C GLY A 47 -10.49 -94.26 -48.09
N LEU A 48 -9.35 -93.92 -47.49
CA LEU A 48 -8.08 -94.62 -47.76
C LEU A 48 -8.08 -96.05 -47.17
N GLN A 49 -8.71 -96.25 -46.01
CA GLN A 49 -8.82 -97.54 -45.34
C GLN A 49 -9.72 -98.53 -46.10
N LEU A 50 -10.78 -98.06 -46.78
CA LEU A 50 -11.59 -98.88 -47.69
C LEU A 50 -10.80 -99.36 -48.92
N LEU A 51 -9.86 -98.54 -49.41
CA LEU A 51 -9.00 -98.86 -50.55
C LEU A 51 -7.88 -99.84 -50.18
N VAL A 52 -7.33 -99.75 -48.96
CA VAL A 52 -6.26 -100.63 -48.47
C VAL A 52 -6.79 -101.99 -47.98
N GLN A 53 -8.03 -102.05 -47.45
CA GLN A 53 -8.68 -103.33 -47.10
C GLN A 53 -8.92 -104.25 -48.31
N ARG A 54 -8.81 -103.74 -49.54
CA ARG A 54 -8.88 -104.54 -50.77
C ARG A 54 -7.59 -105.32 -51.07
N LYS A 55 -6.49 -105.06 -50.35
CA LYS A 55 -5.17 -105.67 -50.64
C LYS A 55 -4.46 -106.34 -49.47
N CYS A 56 -4.75 -105.99 -48.20
CA CYS A 56 -4.21 -106.69 -47.01
C CYS A 56 -5.24 -106.73 -45.86
N ALA A 57 -5.60 -107.93 -45.39
CA ALA A 57 -6.54 -108.12 -44.28
C ALA A 57 -5.82 -107.99 -42.92
N TYR A 58 -5.90 -106.81 -42.31
CA TYR A 58 -5.60 -106.60 -40.88
C TYR A 58 -6.89 -106.21 -40.13
N PRO A 59 -7.04 -106.55 -38.82
CA PRO A 59 -8.23 -106.21 -38.06
C PRO A 59 -8.47 -104.68 -38.04
N PHE A 60 -9.72 -104.26 -38.22
CA PHE A 60 -10.14 -102.84 -38.32
C PHE A 60 -9.58 -101.94 -37.19
N GLN A 61 -9.42 -102.51 -35.99
CA GLN A 61 -8.88 -101.82 -34.81
C GLN A 61 -7.43 -101.33 -35.01
N TRP A 62 -6.59 -102.06 -35.76
CA TRP A 62 -5.18 -101.70 -35.96
C TRP A 62 -4.99 -100.60 -37.02
N ASN A 63 -5.80 -100.59 -38.07
CA ASN A 63 -5.73 -99.55 -39.11
C ASN A 63 -6.18 -98.18 -38.58
N VAL A 64 -7.23 -98.14 -37.75
CA VAL A 64 -7.68 -96.90 -37.09
C VAL A 64 -6.59 -96.38 -36.14
N LEU A 65 -5.94 -97.27 -35.38
CA LEU A 65 -4.86 -96.89 -34.47
C LEU A 65 -3.67 -96.27 -35.22
N VAL A 66 -3.25 -96.86 -36.35
CA VAL A 66 -2.15 -96.34 -37.19
C VAL A 66 -2.51 -94.99 -37.81
N ALA A 67 -3.74 -94.81 -38.31
CA ALA A 67 -4.19 -93.54 -38.88
C ALA A 67 -4.27 -92.41 -37.82
N VAL A 68 -4.73 -92.72 -36.61
CA VAL A 68 -4.78 -91.77 -35.49
C VAL A 68 -3.38 -91.36 -35.06
N GLU A 69 -2.43 -92.31 -34.95
CA GLU A 69 -1.05 -92.00 -34.60
C GLU A 69 -0.32 -91.21 -35.71
N GLN A 70 -0.59 -91.49 -36.98
CA GLN A 70 -0.06 -90.68 -38.09
C GLN A 70 -0.65 -89.25 -38.11
N CYS A 71 -1.96 -89.10 -37.85
CA CYS A 71 -2.60 -87.79 -37.76
C CYS A 71 -2.04 -86.98 -36.57
N ARG A 72 -1.85 -87.64 -35.43
CA ARG A 72 -1.22 -87.06 -34.24
C ARG A 72 0.22 -86.62 -34.53
N ALA A 73 0.99 -87.44 -35.25
CA ALA A 73 2.35 -87.11 -35.66
C ALA A 73 2.40 -85.86 -36.58
N LEU A 74 1.51 -85.78 -37.57
CA LEU A 74 1.39 -84.63 -38.46
C LEU A 74 0.93 -83.36 -37.72
N GLN A 75 0.00 -83.47 -36.76
CA GLN A 75 -0.42 -82.36 -35.91
C GLN A 75 0.74 -81.87 -35.02
N ILE A 76 1.52 -82.79 -34.43
CA ILE A 76 2.71 -82.45 -33.64
C ILE A 76 3.76 -81.77 -34.53
N GLN A 77 3.96 -82.24 -35.77
CA GLN A 77 4.90 -81.64 -36.70
C GLN A 77 4.46 -80.24 -37.14
N ALA A 78 3.17 -80.04 -37.46
CA ALA A 78 2.62 -78.73 -37.79
C ALA A 78 2.69 -77.75 -36.60
N MET A 79 2.48 -78.23 -35.36
CA MET A 79 2.66 -77.43 -34.15
C MET A 79 4.14 -77.08 -33.93
N LYS A 80 5.07 -78.02 -34.14
CA LYS A 80 6.52 -77.76 -34.08
C LYS A 80 6.97 -76.74 -35.12
N GLU A 81 6.46 -76.81 -36.34
CA GLU A 81 6.78 -75.83 -37.38
C GLU A 81 6.26 -74.43 -37.02
N LYS A 82 5.02 -74.35 -36.49
CA LYS A 82 4.45 -73.10 -35.98
C LYS A 82 5.23 -72.54 -34.79
N THR A 83 5.68 -73.38 -33.85
CA THR A 83 6.48 -72.91 -32.72
C THR A 83 7.86 -72.41 -33.16
N VAL A 84 8.48 -73.03 -34.18
CA VAL A 84 9.71 -72.54 -34.78
C VAL A 84 9.49 -71.20 -35.49
N LYS A 85 8.44 -71.07 -36.30
CA LYS A 85 8.06 -69.80 -36.95
C LYS A 85 7.74 -68.70 -35.93
N ASN A 86 7.03 -69.03 -34.85
CA ASN A 86 6.74 -68.11 -33.74
C ASN A 86 8.02 -67.71 -32.98
N LYS A 87 8.96 -68.63 -32.80
CA LYS A 87 10.26 -68.34 -32.18
C LYS A 87 11.10 -67.40 -33.06
N ALA A 88 11.09 -67.59 -34.38
CA ALA A 88 11.78 -66.73 -35.33
C ALA A 88 11.16 -65.31 -35.37
N THR A 89 9.84 -65.20 -35.42
CA THR A 89 9.14 -63.91 -35.39
C THR A 89 9.33 -63.19 -34.05
N LEU A 90 9.29 -63.89 -32.92
CA LEU A 90 9.62 -63.30 -31.61
C LEU A 90 11.07 -62.80 -31.54
N ALA A 91 12.02 -63.51 -32.15
CA ALA A 91 13.41 -63.06 -32.23
C ALA A 91 13.53 -61.77 -33.06
N LEU A 92 12.82 -61.68 -34.19
CA LEU A 92 12.76 -60.48 -35.02
C LEU A 92 12.13 -59.30 -34.26
N LEU A 93 10.99 -59.50 -33.60
CA LEU A 93 10.31 -58.47 -32.80
C LEU A 93 11.21 -57.97 -31.66
N ARG A 94 11.89 -58.87 -30.94
CA ARG A 94 12.88 -58.51 -29.92
C ARG A 94 14.08 -57.76 -30.51
N GLY A 95 14.46 -58.03 -31.75
CA GLY A 95 15.45 -57.26 -32.50
C GLY A 95 14.96 -55.84 -32.77
N ASN A 96 13.74 -55.68 -33.29
CA ASN A 96 13.13 -54.38 -33.56
C ASN A 96 12.95 -53.53 -32.30
N ILE A 97 12.50 -54.13 -31.19
CA ILE A 97 12.35 -53.43 -29.91
C ILE A 97 13.72 -52.94 -29.40
N ARG A 98 14.78 -53.75 -29.54
CA ARG A 98 16.13 -53.34 -29.14
C ARG A 98 16.67 -52.21 -30.02
N ARG A 99 16.47 -52.26 -31.33
CA ARG A 99 16.82 -51.16 -32.25
C ARG A 99 16.04 -49.90 -31.92
N GLY A 100 14.72 -49.98 -31.81
CA GLY A 100 13.88 -48.84 -31.43
C GLY A 100 14.26 -48.22 -30.08
N ALA A 101 14.67 -49.04 -29.10
CA ALA A 101 15.18 -48.53 -27.82
C ALA A 101 16.53 -47.81 -27.95
N GLN A 102 17.41 -48.27 -28.84
CA GLN A 102 18.68 -47.60 -29.15
C GLN A 102 18.44 -46.28 -29.89
N ASP A 103 17.58 -46.28 -30.90
CA ASP A 103 17.23 -45.09 -31.69
C ASP A 103 16.58 -44.02 -30.80
N TRP A 104 15.67 -44.42 -29.91
CA TRP A 104 15.08 -43.51 -28.92
C TRP A 104 16.12 -42.93 -27.95
N ALA A 105 17.08 -43.74 -27.49
CA ALA A 105 18.16 -43.26 -26.63
C ALA A 105 19.10 -42.30 -27.35
N LEU A 106 19.35 -42.51 -28.65
CA LEU A 106 20.12 -41.59 -29.49
C LEU A 106 19.36 -40.27 -29.67
N ALA A 107 18.08 -40.32 -30.06
CA ALA A 107 17.24 -39.12 -30.22
C ALA A 107 17.23 -38.26 -28.94
N LYS A 108 17.09 -38.88 -27.76
CA LYS A 108 17.16 -38.17 -26.47
C LYS A 108 18.51 -37.48 -26.22
N LYS A 109 19.62 -38.12 -26.63
CA LYS A 109 20.96 -37.52 -26.52
C LYS A 109 21.14 -36.35 -27.49
N TYR A 110 20.58 -36.45 -28.71
CA TYR A 110 20.57 -35.35 -29.67
C TYR A 110 19.79 -34.17 -29.12
N ASP A 111 18.56 -34.37 -28.62
CA ASP A 111 17.77 -33.32 -27.98
C ASP A 111 18.53 -32.63 -26.86
N GLN A 112 19.14 -33.41 -25.96
CA GLN A 112 19.92 -32.87 -24.85
C GLN A 112 21.13 -32.05 -25.31
N ARG A 113 21.83 -32.49 -26.36
CA ARG A 113 22.98 -31.78 -26.94
C ARG A 113 22.54 -30.47 -27.59
N THR A 114 21.48 -30.50 -28.39
CA THR A 114 20.91 -29.33 -29.07
C THR A 114 20.43 -28.29 -28.07
N ILE A 115 19.70 -28.71 -27.03
CA ILE A 115 19.24 -27.81 -25.95
C ILE A 115 20.44 -27.21 -25.20
N SER A 116 21.49 -28.02 -24.94
CA SER A 116 22.68 -27.54 -24.23
C SER A 116 23.47 -26.52 -25.05
N GLN A 117 23.55 -26.69 -26.36
CA GLN A 117 24.17 -25.72 -27.27
C GLN A 117 23.34 -24.44 -27.37
N ALA A 118 22.01 -24.55 -27.48
CA ALA A 118 21.11 -23.41 -27.58
C ALA A 118 21.08 -22.55 -26.31
N CYS A 119 21.14 -23.16 -25.12
CA CYS A 119 21.15 -22.41 -23.85
C CYS A 119 22.50 -21.75 -23.53
N GLY A 120 23.57 -22.09 -24.26
CA GLY A 120 24.90 -21.51 -24.08
C GLY A 120 25.38 -21.50 -22.62
N LYS A 121 25.63 -20.29 -22.08
CA LYS A 121 26.12 -20.05 -20.72
C LYS A 121 25.02 -19.99 -19.65
N ASP A 122 23.74 -19.95 -20.02
CA ASP A 122 22.62 -19.85 -19.07
C ASP A 122 22.34 -21.20 -18.40
N VAL A 123 23.10 -21.48 -17.34
CA VAL A 123 23.01 -22.71 -16.54
C VAL A 123 21.59 -22.98 -16.01
N PRO A 124 20.83 -22.01 -15.47
CA PRO A 124 19.49 -22.26 -14.96
C PRO A 124 18.52 -22.71 -16.07
N MET A 125 18.62 -22.09 -17.24
CA MET A 125 17.78 -22.40 -18.38
C MET A 125 18.12 -23.79 -18.96
N ARG A 126 19.41 -24.12 -19.03
CA ARG A 126 19.88 -25.45 -19.46
C ARG A 126 19.39 -26.56 -18.55
N LEU A 127 19.47 -26.38 -17.23
CA LEU A 127 19.00 -27.37 -16.25
C LEU A 127 17.48 -27.59 -16.34
N GLY A 128 16.71 -26.50 -16.49
CA GLY A 128 15.25 -26.55 -16.62
C GLY A 128 14.74 -27.29 -17.86
N HIS A 129 15.52 -27.30 -18.95
CA HIS A 129 15.18 -27.96 -20.21
C HIS A 129 15.87 -29.31 -20.44
N SER A 130 16.81 -29.70 -19.57
CA SER A 130 17.67 -30.90 -19.74
C SER A 130 16.95 -32.24 -19.93
N ARG A 131 15.69 -32.35 -19.46
CA ARG A 131 14.85 -33.56 -19.57
C ARG A 131 13.70 -33.41 -20.58
N CYS A 132 13.61 -32.27 -21.26
CA CYS A 132 12.54 -31.99 -22.20
C CYS A 132 12.93 -32.48 -23.60
N THR A 133 11.93 -32.83 -24.41
CA THR A 133 12.10 -32.94 -25.87
C THR A 133 12.32 -31.55 -26.46
N MET A 134 12.90 -31.49 -27.66
CA MET A 134 13.16 -30.24 -28.36
C MET A 134 11.89 -29.37 -28.52
N GLU A 135 10.75 -29.97 -28.84
CA GLU A 135 9.46 -29.28 -28.99
C GLU A 135 8.98 -28.64 -27.68
N VAL A 136 9.05 -29.38 -26.57
CA VAL A 136 8.66 -28.88 -25.25
C VAL A 136 9.59 -27.75 -24.80
N ALA A 137 10.88 -27.85 -25.10
CA ALA A 137 11.85 -26.78 -24.82
C ALA A 137 11.55 -25.53 -25.65
N ARG A 138 11.21 -25.69 -26.94
CA ARG A 138 10.82 -24.59 -27.84
C ARG A 138 9.59 -23.85 -27.32
N GLU A 139 8.56 -24.57 -26.88
CA GLU A 139 7.33 -23.94 -26.38
C GLU A 139 7.54 -23.22 -25.04
N LYS A 140 8.35 -23.81 -24.14
CA LYS A 140 8.76 -23.13 -22.90
C LYS A 140 9.55 -21.85 -23.15
N LEU A 141 10.43 -21.87 -24.15
CA LEU A 141 11.19 -20.69 -24.57
C LEU A 141 10.29 -19.60 -25.15
N ARG A 142 9.33 -19.97 -26.02
CA ARG A 142 8.32 -19.04 -26.54
C ARG A 142 7.52 -18.39 -25.43
N LYS A 143 7.03 -19.19 -24.47
CA LYS A 143 6.32 -18.69 -23.29
C LYS A 143 7.20 -17.75 -22.47
N TYR A 144 8.46 -18.09 -22.23
CA TYR A 144 9.40 -17.24 -21.49
C TYR A 144 9.60 -15.88 -22.17
N VAL A 145 9.76 -15.84 -23.50
CA VAL A 145 9.88 -14.59 -24.26
C VAL A 145 8.60 -13.75 -24.14
N PHE A 146 7.43 -14.39 -24.28
CA PHE A 146 6.13 -13.71 -24.12
C PHE A 146 5.95 -13.13 -22.72
N ASP A 147 6.26 -13.90 -21.67
CA ASP A 147 6.20 -13.45 -20.28
C ASP A 147 7.14 -12.26 -20.04
N ARG A 148 8.34 -12.27 -20.64
CA ARG A 148 9.29 -11.14 -20.57
C ARG A 148 8.78 -9.88 -21.28
N VAL A 149 8.16 -10.01 -22.45
CA VAL A 149 7.52 -8.89 -23.15
C VAL A 149 6.36 -8.32 -22.32
N ASN A 150 5.54 -9.18 -21.69
CA ASN A 150 4.48 -8.72 -20.81
C ASN A 150 5.01 -7.99 -19.59
N VAL A 151 6.08 -8.50 -18.96
CA VAL A 151 6.75 -7.80 -17.84
C VAL A 151 7.28 -6.44 -18.29
N HIS A 152 7.87 -6.35 -19.49
CA HIS A 152 8.29 -5.07 -20.06
C HIS A 152 7.12 -4.09 -20.21
N ASN A 153 6.00 -4.52 -20.78
CA ASN A 153 4.80 -3.70 -20.95
C ASN A 153 4.24 -3.22 -19.61
N VAL A 154 4.20 -4.09 -18.60
CA VAL A 154 3.80 -3.71 -17.23
C VAL A 154 4.76 -2.68 -16.64
N LEU A 155 6.07 -2.83 -16.84
CA LEU A 155 7.08 -1.88 -16.38
C LEU A 155 6.93 -0.51 -17.07
N ILE A 156 6.58 -0.46 -18.35
CA ILE A 156 6.26 0.79 -19.06
C ILE A 156 5.13 1.53 -18.35
N HIS A 157 4.02 0.84 -18.10
CA HIS A 157 2.87 1.44 -17.43
C HIS A 157 3.19 1.87 -16.00
N LEU A 158 3.97 1.07 -15.26
CA LEU A 158 4.39 1.39 -13.91
C LEU A 158 5.28 2.65 -13.86
N VAL A 159 6.26 2.73 -14.75
CA VAL A 159 7.15 3.89 -14.87
C VAL A 159 6.35 5.13 -15.20
N ARG A 160 5.44 5.06 -16.18
CA ARG A 160 4.58 6.19 -16.55
C ARG A 160 3.72 6.67 -15.39
N ARG A 161 3.02 5.75 -14.71
CA ARG A 161 2.15 6.09 -13.57
C ARG A 161 2.93 6.69 -12.40
N ARG A 162 4.14 6.20 -12.14
CA ARG A 162 5.03 6.78 -11.12
C ARG A 162 5.58 8.15 -11.53
N GLY A 163 5.88 8.35 -12.81
CA GLY A 163 6.24 9.66 -13.37
C GLY A 163 5.11 10.68 -13.16
N GLU A 164 3.87 10.33 -13.50
CA GLU A 164 2.69 11.18 -13.29
C GLU A 164 2.50 11.53 -11.79
N LYS A 165 2.69 10.55 -10.90
CA LYS A 165 2.64 10.78 -9.44
C LYS A 165 3.77 11.72 -8.97
N LEU A 166 4.98 11.55 -9.50
CA LEU A 166 6.12 12.40 -9.18
C LEU A 166 5.85 13.85 -9.61
N GLU A 167 5.37 14.05 -10.84
CA GLU A 167 4.98 15.36 -11.37
C GLU A 167 3.88 16.02 -10.51
N SER A 168 2.87 15.26 -10.09
CA SER A 168 1.83 15.75 -9.18
C SER A 168 2.40 16.21 -7.84
N MET A 169 3.30 15.45 -7.23
CA MET A 169 3.93 15.83 -5.97
C MET A 169 4.88 17.02 -6.14
N GLN A 170 5.57 17.14 -7.27
CA GLN A 170 6.40 18.30 -7.61
C GLN A 170 5.55 19.55 -7.78
N LEU A 171 4.38 19.44 -8.42
CA LEU A 171 3.43 20.54 -8.56
C LEU A 171 2.85 20.96 -7.21
N GLU A 172 2.49 20.01 -6.34
CA GLU A 172 2.03 20.32 -4.99
C GLU A 172 3.15 21.00 -4.17
N LEU A 173 4.37 20.51 -4.24
CA LEU A 173 5.52 21.11 -3.57
C LEU A 173 5.82 22.51 -4.12
N ALA A 174 5.76 22.70 -5.45
CA ALA A 174 5.89 24.00 -6.08
C ALA A 174 4.74 24.93 -5.66
N SER A 175 3.52 24.43 -5.50
CA SER A 175 2.38 25.22 -5.01
C SER A 175 2.61 25.68 -3.57
N LEU A 176 3.12 24.80 -2.70
CA LEU A 176 3.48 25.11 -1.33
C LEU A 176 4.65 26.11 -1.27
N GLN A 177 5.64 26.00 -2.14
CA GLN A 177 6.77 26.93 -2.21
C GLN A 177 6.43 28.25 -2.90
N SER A 178 5.45 28.24 -3.80
CA SER A 178 4.92 29.44 -4.47
C SER A 178 3.97 30.23 -3.58
N GLN A 179 3.64 29.74 -2.38
CA GLN A 179 3.07 30.62 -1.37
C GLN A 179 4.10 31.72 -1.10
N PRO A 180 3.76 32.97 -1.44
CA PRO A 180 4.73 34.06 -1.42
C PRO A 180 5.25 34.25 0.00
N ASP A 181 6.57 34.29 0.13
CA ASP A 181 7.25 34.93 1.25
C ASP A 181 6.62 36.31 1.45
N ALA A 182 5.95 36.50 2.60
CA ALA A 182 5.31 37.74 3.05
C ALA A 182 4.75 38.61 1.90
N THR A 183 3.50 38.36 1.51
CA THR A 183 2.76 39.31 0.65
C THR A 183 2.88 40.73 1.20
N LYS A 184 2.86 41.75 0.33
CA LYS A 184 2.87 43.15 0.78
C LYS A 184 1.76 43.41 1.82
N GLU A 185 0.64 42.69 1.73
CA GLU A 185 -0.41 42.63 2.77
C GLU A 185 0.10 42.14 4.14
N GLU A 186 0.85 41.05 4.22
CA GLU A 186 1.40 40.55 5.50
C GLU A 186 2.37 41.53 6.15
N LEU A 187 3.25 42.17 5.38
CA LEU A 187 4.13 43.22 5.90
C LEU A 187 3.34 44.43 6.41
N ARG A 188 2.26 44.81 5.71
CA ARG A 188 1.33 45.87 6.17
C ARG A 188 0.62 45.46 7.45
N MET A 189 0.13 44.22 7.55
CA MET A 189 -0.52 43.70 8.76
C MET A 189 0.45 43.69 9.95
N LEU A 190 1.69 43.24 9.76
CA LEU A 190 2.72 43.28 10.80
C LEU A 190 3.02 44.71 11.27
N GLN A 191 3.04 45.68 10.35
CA GLN A 191 3.21 47.08 10.70
C GLN A 191 2.02 47.64 11.48
N VAL A 192 0.79 47.28 11.09
CA VAL A 192 -0.44 47.63 11.83
C VAL A 192 -0.44 47.02 13.23
N ILE A 193 -0.05 45.75 13.37
CA ILE A 193 0.06 45.07 14.68
C ILE A 193 1.05 45.84 15.57
N ARG A 194 2.25 46.16 15.08
CA ARG A 194 3.22 46.97 15.84
C ARG A 194 2.68 48.35 16.23
N GLN A 195 1.89 48.97 15.36
CA GLN A 195 1.26 50.26 15.64
C GLN A 195 0.22 50.13 16.77
N LEU A 196 -0.59 49.09 16.73
CA LEU A 196 -1.61 48.79 17.73
C LEU A 196 -0.99 48.45 19.09
N GLU A 197 0.05 47.62 19.13
CA GLU A 197 0.80 47.30 20.35
C GLU A 197 1.34 48.57 21.01
N ASN A 198 2.00 49.45 20.26
CA ASN A 198 2.47 50.74 20.77
C ASN A 198 1.35 51.63 21.30
N ASN A 199 0.17 51.62 20.65
CA ASN A 199 -0.98 52.40 21.09
C ASN A 199 -1.60 51.82 22.36
N ILE A 200 -1.67 50.49 22.49
CA ILE A 200 -2.12 49.79 23.70
C ILE A 200 -1.18 50.12 24.86
N GLU A 201 0.13 50.03 24.65
CA GLU A 201 1.12 50.33 25.67
C GLU A 201 1.02 51.79 26.15
N LYS A 202 0.88 52.74 25.21
CA LYS A 202 0.60 54.16 25.55
C LYS A 202 -0.69 54.33 26.36
N THR A 203 -1.75 53.63 25.98
CA THR A 203 -3.04 53.69 26.69
C THR A 203 -2.91 53.08 28.08
N MET A 204 -2.17 51.98 28.24
CA MET A 204 -1.92 51.35 29.53
C MET A 204 -1.14 52.29 30.45
N VAL A 205 -0.09 52.93 29.96
CA VAL A 205 0.65 53.95 30.72
C VAL A 205 -0.27 55.11 31.15
N LYS A 206 -1.15 55.59 30.26
CA LYS A 206 -2.14 56.62 30.60
C LYS A 206 -3.15 56.17 31.65
N ILE A 207 -3.61 54.91 31.60
CA ILE A 207 -4.49 54.35 32.61
C ILE A 207 -3.77 54.30 33.96
N THR A 208 -2.53 53.81 34.00
CA THR A 208 -1.75 53.73 35.24
C THR A 208 -1.49 55.12 35.83
N THR A 209 -1.16 56.13 35.01
CA THR A 209 -1.00 57.50 35.51
C THR A 209 -2.32 58.09 36.00
N SER A 210 -3.43 57.85 35.29
CA SER A 210 -4.77 58.27 35.73
C SER A 210 -5.16 57.60 37.05
N GLN A 211 -4.86 56.31 37.22
CA GLN A 211 -5.11 55.58 38.46
C GLN A 211 -4.27 56.13 39.62
N ASN A 212 -2.99 56.45 39.38
CA ASN A 212 -2.14 57.10 40.39
C ASN A 212 -2.70 58.46 40.81
N VAL A 213 -3.14 59.28 39.83
CA VAL A 213 -3.78 60.56 40.12
C VAL A 213 -5.07 60.37 40.93
N GLN A 214 -5.92 59.42 40.55
CA GLN A 214 -7.15 59.12 41.29
C GLN A 214 -6.86 58.69 42.73
N LEU A 215 -5.84 57.86 42.94
CA LEU A 215 -5.41 57.43 44.27
C LEU A 215 -4.98 58.64 45.13
N LEU A 216 -4.16 59.54 44.56
CA LEU A 216 -3.74 60.77 45.24
C LEU A 216 -4.92 61.67 45.60
N TYR A 217 -5.93 61.79 44.73
CA TYR A 217 -7.15 62.55 45.02
C TYR A 217 -7.95 61.94 46.17
N VAL A 218 -8.07 60.61 46.21
CA VAL A 218 -8.76 59.90 47.31
C VAL A 218 -8.02 60.09 48.63
N ASP A 219 -6.69 59.98 48.62
CA ASP A 219 -5.85 60.20 49.82
C ASP A 219 -5.97 61.65 50.34
N LEU A 220 -5.94 62.64 49.42
CA LEU A 220 -6.13 64.04 49.79
C LEU A 220 -7.51 64.28 50.39
N LEU A 221 -8.55 63.67 49.82
CA LEU A 221 -9.92 63.77 50.34
C LEU A 221 -10.03 63.15 51.74
N ASP A 222 -9.40 62.00 51.99
CA ASP A 222 -9.38 61.38 53.31
C ASP A 222 -8.62 62.25 54.34
N HIS A 223 -7.49 62.83 53.92
CA HIS A 223 -6.73 63.76 54.76
C HIS A 223 -7.57 65.00 55.14
N LEU A 224 -8.28 65.58 54.17
CA LEU A 224 -9.17 66.72 54.40
C LEU A 224 -10.33 66.36 55.34
N LYS A 225 -10.96 65.18 55.15
CA LYS A 225 -11.99 64.68 56.07
C LYS A 225 -11.44 64.54 57.49
N ARG A 226 -10.27 63.92 57.67
CA ARG A 226 -9.63 63.77 58.98
C ARG A 226 -9.27 65.11 59.62
N MET A 227 -8.82 66.09 58.83
CA MET A 227 -8.55 67.44 59.32
C MET A 227 -9.81 68.16 59.77
N ASN A 228 -10.88 68.14 58.97
CA ASN A 228 -12.16 68.75 59.32
C ASN A 228 -12.75 68.10 60.59
N MET A 229 -12.68 66.77 60.72
CA MET A 229 -13.12 66.07 61.93
C MET A 229 -12.31 66.49 63.16
N ARG A 230 -10.97 66.53 63.07
CA ARG A 230 -10.10 67.01 64.16
C ARG A 230 -10.39 68.46 64.54
N GLN A 231 -10.63 69.32 63.55
CA GLN A 231 -11.00 70.72 63.78
C GLN A 231 -12.36 70.83 64.47
N GLY A 232 -13.35 70.03 64.06
CA GLY A 232 -14.66 69.96 64.72
C GLY A 232 -14.59 69.43 66.15
N GLU A 233 -13.74 68.43 66.42
CA GLU A 233 -13.50 67.93 67.79
C GLU A 233 -12.86 69.00 68.68
N ALA A 234 -11.86 69.73 68.17
CA ALA A 234 -11.19 70.79 68.92
C ALA A 234 -12.15 71.92 69.30
N THR A 235 -12.95 72.41 68.35
CA THR A 235 -13.95 73.46 68.61
C THR A 235 -15.01 72.99 69.59
N PHE A 236 -15.46 71.72 69.49
CA PHE A 236 -16.42 71.15 70.44
C PHE A 236 -15.85 71.03 71.85
N ILE A 237 -14.58 70.61 71.99
CA ILE A 237 -13.89 70.54 73.29
C ILE A 237 -13.73 71.94 73.89
N GLU A 238 -13.34 72.93 73.10
CA GLU A 238 -13.22 74.33 73.54
C GLU A 238 -14.56 74.89 73.99
N GLU A 239 -15.64 74.65 73.23
CA GLU A 239 -16.98 75.09 73.60
C GLU A 239 -17.45 74.41 74.89
N ARG A 240 -17.21 73.10 75.04
CA ARG A 240 -17.51 72.36 76.27
C ARG A 240 -16.74 72.92 77.47
N ARG A 241 -15.43 73.18 77.33
CA ARG A 241 -14.61 73.81 78.38
C ARG A 241 -15.11 75.21 78.73
N ALA A 242 -15.51 76.01 77.75
CA ALA A 242 -16.07 77.34 77.98
C ALA A 242 -17.39 77.28 78.75
N ARG A 243 -18.29 76.35 78.39
CA ARG A 243 -19.55 76.11 79.13
C ARG A 243 -19.29 75.65 80.56
N GLU A 244 -18.36 74.72 80.76
CA GLU A 244 -17.97 74.22 82.09
C GLU A 244 -17.34 75.31 82.95
N ASN A 245 -16.50 76.18 82.36
CA ASN A 245 -15.94 77.35 83.04
C ASN A 245 -17.02 78.34 83.46
N ARG A 246 -18.01 78.64 82.60
CA ARG A 246 -19.17 79.49 82.95
C ARG A 246 -19.97 78.87 84.10
N LEU A 247 -20.19 77.55 84.05
CA LEU A 247 -20.91 76.83 85.10
C LEU A 247 -20.12 76.87 86.42
N ASN A 248 -18.80 76.71 86.38
CA ASN A 248 -17.94 76.83 87.56
C ASN A 248 -17.91 78.26 88.12
N GLN A 249 -17.97 79.28 87.27
CA GLN A 249 -18.13 80.67 87.72
C GLN A 249 -19.48 80.88 88.43
N GLN A 250 -20.57 80.34 87.88
CA GLN A 250 -21.88 80.37 88.53
C GLN A 250 -21.88 79.60 89.85
N LYS A 251 -21.28 78.40 89.90
CA LYS A 251 -21.12 77.62 91.15
C LYS A 251 -20.37 78.40 92.21
N LYS A 252 -19.26 79.07 91.86
CA LYS A 252 -18.52 79.93 92.80
C LYS A 252 -19.36 81.11 93.32
N LEU A 253 -20.26 81.66 92.50
CA LEU A 253 -21.20 82.69 92.95
C LEU A 253 -22.25 82.11 93.91
N ILE A 254 -22.78 80.92 93.60
CA ILE A 254 -23.72 80.20 94.45
C ILE A 254 -23.06 79.80 95.78
N ASP A 255 -21.84 79.28 95.79
CA ASP A 255 -21.11 78.95 97.01
C ASP A 255 -20.83 80.20 97.85
N LYS A 256 -20.59 81.35 97.22
CA LYS A 256 -20.51 82.66 97.92
C LYS A 256 -21.86 83.07 98.52
N ILE A 257 -22.97 82.78 97.85
CA ILE A 257 -24.32 83.01 98.38
C ILE A 257 -24.58 82.07 99.55
N HIS A 258 -24.29 80.77 99.42
CA HIS A 258 -24.46 79.80 100.49
C HIS A 258 -23.56 80.07 101.68
N THR A 259 -22.32 80.54 101.49
CA THR A 259 -21.45 80.93 102.61
C THR A 259 -21.99 82.18 103.33
N LYS A 260 -22.51 83.17 102.58
CA LYS A 260 -23.24 84.32 103.16
C LYS A 260 -24.51 83.89 103.89
N GLU A 261 -25.31 83.01 103.30
CA GLU A 261 -26.50 82.43 103.93
C GLU A 261 -26.14 81.62 105.18
N THR A 262 -25.03 80.87 105.21
CA THR A 262 -24.59 80.19 106.44
C THR A 262 -24.09 81.17 107.51
N SER A 263 -23.56 82.33 107.13
CA SER A 263 -23.25 83.41 108.09
C SER A 263 -24.51 84.17 108.55
N GLU A 264 -25.55 84.25 107.71
CA GLU A 264 -26.84 84.88 108.02
C GLU A 264 -27.81 83.93 108.77
N LYS A 265 -27.65 82.62 108.64
CA LYS A 265 -28.41 81.57 109.36
C LYS A 265 -28.13 81.46 110.86
N TYR A 266 -27.31 82.35 111.44
CA TYR A 266 -27.26 82.59 112.88
C TYR A 266 -28.23 83.67 113.37
N LEU A 267 -29.01 84.31 112.49
CA LEU A 267 -29.84 85.47 112.84
C LEU A 267 -31.29 85.43 112.35
N TRP A 268 -31.94 84.28 112.19
CA TRP A 268 -33.38 84.09 112.50
C TRP A 268 -33.95 82.79 111.93
N GLY A 269 -34.76 82.11 112.74
CA GLY A 269 -35.66 81.05 112.33
C GLY A 269 -37.12 81.52 112.23
N GLN A 270 -37.77 81.08 111.15
CA GLN A 270 -39.13 80.53 111.06
C GLN A 270 -40.37 81.39 111.45
N ARG A 271 -41.15 81.83 110.45
CA ARG A 271 -42.52 81.31 110.15
C ARG A 271 -43.20 81.97 108.93
N ASP A 272 -44.07 81.17 108.30
CA ASP A 272 -45.00 81.42 107.18
C ASP A 272 -46.19 82.35 107.51
N LEU A 273 -46.72 83.09 106.51
CA LEU A 273 -48.03 82.86 105.84
C LEU A 273 -48.54 84.08 105.03
N ASP A 274 -49.29 83.73 103.96
CA ASP A 274 -50.38 84.45 103.24
C ASP A 274 -50.18 85.12 101.85
N PHE A 275 -51.03 84.67 100.90
CA PHE A 275 -51.45 85.21 99.58
C PHE A 275 -52.37 86.47 99.76
N PRO A 276 -52.95 87.16 98.72
CA PRO A 276 -52.73 87.23 97.24
C PRO A 276 -52.77 88.68 96.64
N SER A 277 -52.58 88.87 95.31
CA SER A 277 -53.55 89.63 94.46
C SER A 277 -53.20 89.73 92.96
N ASN A 278 -54.26 89.56 92.16
CA ASN A 278 -54.42 89.69 90.71
C ASN A 278 -54.37 91.15 90.22
N LEU A 279 -54.30 91.35 88.88
CA LEU A 279 -55.28 92.19 88.16
C LEU A 279 -55.23 91.93 86.62
N MET A 280 -56.42 91.71 86.07
CA MET A 280 -56.77 91.65 84.64
C MET A 280 -57.03 93.08 84.09
N GLY A 281 -56.89 93.27 82.77
CA GLY A 281 -57.31 94.49 82.06
C GLY A 281 -58.20 94.15 80.84
N PRO A 282 -59.28 94.92 80.55
CA PRO A 282 -60.37 94.49 79.68
C PRO A 282 -60.28 94.97 78.21
N GLU A 283 -61.06 94.29 77.35
CA GLU A 283 -61.32 94.64 75.95
C GLU A 283 -62.34 95.77 75.78
N THR A 284 -62.36 96.38 74.58
CA THR A 284 -63.49 96.51 73.62
C THR A 284 -63.13 97.57 72.55
N PRO A 285 -63.94 97.86 71.51
CA PRO A 285 -64.30 97.03 70.37
C PRO A 285 -64.10 97.79 69.01
N LYS A 286 -64.17 97.10 67.85
CA LYS A 286 -64.96 97.53 66.66
C LYS A 286 -64.66 96.72 65.37
N VAL A 287 -65.73 96.65 64.57
CA VAL A 287 -65.86 96.33 63.14
C VAL A 287 -65.98 94.86 62.74
N LYS A 288 -67.25 94.44 62.62
CA LYS A 288 -67.74 93.35 61.78
C LYS A 288 -67.11 93.40 60.38
N ARG A 289 -66.33 92.38 60.06
CA ARG A 289 -66.13 91.90 58.68
C ARG A 289 -66.40 90.38 58.72
N ARG A 290 -67.20 89.92 57.75
CA ARG A 290 -67.73 88.55 57.59
C ARG A 290 -66.83 87.44 58.16
N GLU A 291 -67.43 86.59 58.99
CA GLU A 291 -66.86 85.33 59.46
C GLU A 291 -66.55 84.42 58.25
N THR A 292 -65.27 84.13 58.02
CA THR A 292 -64.87 82.83 57.46
C THR A 292 -65.10 81.80 58.57
N SER A 293 -65.75 80.68 58.28
CA SER A 293 -65.99 79.64 59.29
C SER A 293 -64.66 79.15 59.88
N LYS A 294 -64.65 78.64 61.12
CA LYS A 294 -63.40 78.09 61.72
C LYS A 294 -62.73 77.04 60.83
N ALA A 295 -63.52 76.27 60.10
CA ALA A 295 -63.05 75.29 59.13
C ALA A 295 -62.36 75.95 57.91
N ASP A 296 -62.79 77.13 57.48
CA ASP A 296 -62.14 77.86 56.39
C ASP A 296 -60.75 78.39 56.81
N ILE A 297 -60.60 78.80 58.08
CA ILE A 297 -59.32 79.26 58.62
C ILE A 297 -58.35 78.09 58.77
N GLU A 298 -58.80 76.95 59.32
CA GLU A 298 -58.00 75.72 59.43
C GLU A 298 -57.55 75.20 58.06
N TYR A 299 -58.48 75.13 57.11
CA TYR A 299 -58.17 74.76 55.72
C TYR A 299 -57.15 75.71 55.09
N GLN A 300 -57.30 77.02 55.31
CA GLN A 300 -56.37 78.00 54.76
C GLN A 300 -54.99 77.96 55.42
N THR A 301 -54.89 77.64 56.70
CA THR A 301 -53.61 77.39 57.37
C THR A 301 -52.92 76.13 56.85
N ASP A 302 -53.67 75.04 56.63
CA ASP A 302 -53.13 73.78 56.12
C ASP A 302 -52.64 73.92 54.67
N VAL A 303 -53.41 74.61 53.82
CA VAL A 303 -53.02 74.92 52.44
C VAL A 303 -51.75 75.77 52.41
N THR A 304 -51.65 76.78 53.28
CA THR A 304 -50.45 77.62 53.37
C THR A 304 -49.23 76.83 53.87
N ALA A 305 -49.41 75.96 54.85
CA ALA A 305 -48.35 75.09 55.36
C ALA A 305 -47.87 74.07 54.30
N LEU A 306 -48.79 73.52 53.50
CA LEU A 306 -48.45 72.62 52.40
C LEU A 306 -47.69 73.35 51.29
N VAL A 307 -48.11 74.57 50.95
CA VAL A 307 -47.42 75.42 49.98
C VAL A 307 -46.00 75.77 50.44
N GLU A 308 -45.78 76.11 51.71
CA GLU A 308 -44.44 76.38 52.23
C GLU A 308 -43.57 75.11 52.30
N LYS A 309 -44.16 73.92 52.53
CA LYS A 309 -43.45 72.63 52.39
C LYS A 309 -42.98 72.38 50.95
N VAL A 310 -43.84 72.65 49.96
CA VAL A 310 -43.47 72.52 48.54
C VAL A 310 -42.38 73.53 48.17
N LYS A 311 -42.53 74.78 48.62
CA LYS A 311 -41.57 75.86 48.39
C LYS A 311 -40.19 75.57 48.97
N THR A 312 -40.14 75.01 50.19
CA THR A 312 -38.87 74.58 50.83
C THR A 312 -38.26 73.37 50.13
N ALA A 313 -39.06 72.40 49.69
CA ALA A 313 -38.57 71.24 48.93
C ALA A 313 -37.99 71.64 47.56
N VAL A 314 -38.66 72.53 46.84
CA VAL A 314 -38.25 73.03 45.50
C VAL A 314 -37.22 74.19 45.60
N ARG A 315 -36.89 74.62 46.83
CA ARG A 315 -35.97 75.70 47.19
C ARG A 315 -36.25 77.05 46.51
N CYS A 316 -37.52 77.41 46.27
CA CYS A 316 -37.90 78.66 45.61
C CYS A 316 -38.36 79.74 46.61
N SER A 317 -38.25 81.01 46.24
CA SER A 317 -38.61 82.15 47.09
C SER A 317 -40.05 82.61 46.92
N HIS A 318 -40.64 82.42 45.74
CA HIS A 318 -42.03 82.81 45.43
C HIS A 318 -42.83 81.65 44.85
N LEU A 319 -44.15 81.66 45.09
CA LEU A 319 -45.09 80.64 44.62
C LEU A 319 -45.08 80.49 43.09
N TRP A 320 -44.93 81.60 42.37
CA TRP A 320 -44.90 81.63 40.91
C TRP A 320 -43.65 80.96 40.29
N ASP A 321 -42.56 80.82 41.05
CA ASP A 321 -41.32 80.20 40.58
C ASP A 321 -41.36 78.66 40.64
N ILE A 322 -42.32 78.09 41.38
CA ILE A 322 -42.48 76.65 41.57
C ILE A 322 -42.65 75.95 40.21
N THR A 323 -43.55 76.47 39.37
CA THR A 323 -43.85 75.91 38.05
C THR A 323 -42.63 75.92 37.13
N GLY A 324 -41.86 77.01 37.13
CA GLY A 324 -40.65 77.12 36.30
C GLY A 324 -39.53 76.17 36.75
N ARG A 325 -39.40 75.91 38.06
CA ARG A 325 -38.42 74.94 38.58
C ARG A 325 -38.80 73.50 38.33
N PHE A 326 -40.08 73.15 38.44
CA PHE A 326 -40.54 71.82 38.04
C PHE A 326 -40.33 71.58 36.55
N LEU A 327 -40.59 72.58 35.70
CA LEU A 327 -40.31 72.49 34.28
C LEU A 327 -38.80 72.34 34.00
N ALA A 328 -37.93 73.08 34.70
CA ALA A 328 -36.49 72.93 34.58
C ALA A 328 -36.00 71.56 35.08
N GLN A 329 -36.57 71.06 36.19
CA GLN A 329 -36.26 69.75 36.74
C GLN A 329 -36.69 68.63 35.77
N GLN A 330 -37.89 68.75 35.19
CA GLN A 330 -38.38 67.84 34.17
C GLN A 330 -37.48 67.85 32.92
N ASN A 331 -37.07 69.03 32.43
CA ASN A 331 -36.12 69.10 31.31
C ASN A 331 -34.75 68.50 31.64
N THR A 332 -34.28 68.60 32.89
CA THR A 332 -33.04 67.93 33.31
C THR A 332 -33.21 66.42 33.44
N GLU A 333 -34.38 65.97 33.87
CA GLU A 333 -34.73 64.55 33.95
C GLU A 333 -34.82 63.94 32.56
N GLU A 334 -35.54 64.56 31.63
CA GLU A 334 -35.63 64.16 30.22
C GLU A 334 -34.23 64.13 29.55
N ASN A 335 -33.36 65.11 29.83
CA ASN A 335 -31.98 65.09 29.34
C ASN A 335 -31.14 63.96 29.95
N LEU A 336 -31.35 63.63 31.23
CA LEU A 336 -30.67 62.51 31.89
C LEU A 336 -31.17 61.17 31.36
N GLU A 337 -32.47 61.03 31.12
CA GLU A 337 -33.06 59.85 30.47
C GLU A 337 -32.48 59.64 29.08
N LEU A 338 -32.41 60.69 28.25
CA LEU A 338 -31.75 60.61 26.95
C LEU A 338 -30.29 60.18 27.07
N GLN A 339 -29.53 60.72 28.03
CA GLN A 339 -28.14 60.30 28.26
C GLN A 339 -28.02 58.86 28.75
N MET A 340 -29.00 58.38 29.53
CA MET A 340 -29.06 57.00 29.99
C MET A 340 -29.31 56.05 28.83
N GLU A 341 -30.28 56.35 27.95
CA GLU A 341 -30.55 55.60 26.72
C GLU A 341 -29.30 55.54 25.83
N ASP A 342 -28.66 56.69 25.59
CA ASP A 342 -27.41 56.81 24.82
C ASP A 342 -26.27 55.96 25.39
N CYS A 343 -26.19 55.82 26.72
CA CYS A 343 -25.21 54.98 27.41
C CYS A 343 -25.59 53.50 27.36
N GLU A 344 -26.88 53.16 27.39
CA GLU A 344 -27.38 51.80 27.23
C GLU A 344 -27.16 51.29 25.81
N GLU A 345 -27.43 52.11 24.80
CA GLU A 345 -27.13 51.78 23.40
C GLU A 345 -25.62 51.53 23.19
N ARG A 346 -24.75 52.40 23.71
CA ARG A 346 -23.30 52.19 23.64
C ARG A 346 -22.86 50.89 24.34
N ARG A 347 -23.46 50.58 25.50
CA ARG A 347 -23.18 49.32 26.21
C ARG A 347 -23.62 48.11 25.39
N ALA A 348 -24.80 48.13 24.79
CA ALA A 348 -25.30 47.06 23.93
C ALA A 348 -24.42 46.87 22.69
N GLN A 349 -23.98 47.97 22.05
CA GLN A 349 -23.06 47.92 20.91
C GLN A 349 -21.70 47.30 21.29
N LEU A 350 -21.14 47.70 22.43
CA LEU A 350 -19.88 47.14 22.93
C LEU A 350 -20.02 45.67 23.31
N GLU A 351 -21.14 45.26 23.92
CA GLU A 351 -21.40 43.86 24.24
C GLU A 351 -21.54 43.00 22.98
N ALA A 352 -22.21 43.53 21.94
CA ALA A 352 -22.32 42.87 20.65
C ALA A 352 -20.96 42.73 19.95
N LEU A 353 -20.11 43.77 20.02
CA LEU A 353 -18.74 43.71 19.50
C LEU A 353 -17.89 42.71 20.27
N MET A 354 -18.00 42.68 21.60
CA MET A 354 -17.29 41.72 22.45
C MET A 354 -17.66 40.28 22.07
N LYS A 355 -18.96 39.97 21.92
CA LYS A 355 -19.41 38.63 21.49
C LYS A 355 -18.90 38.26 20.09
N LYS A 356 -18.84 39.21 19.16
CA LYS A 356 -18.25 38.98 17.82
C LYS A 356 -16.75 38.67 17.92
N LEU A 357 -16.01 39.46 18.69
CA LEU A 357 -14.58 39.26 18.90
C LEU A 357 -14.29 37.95 19.63
N GLU A 358 -15.11 37.53 20.61
CA GLU A 358 -15.00 36.24 21.27
C GLU A 358 -15.21 35.07 20.31
N VAL A 359 -16.15 35.19 19.37
CA VAL A 359 -16.37 34.19 18.31
C VAL A 359 -15.18 34.15 17.34
N GLU A 360 -14.65 35.30 16.92
CA GLU A 360 -13.44 35.38 16.08
C GLU A 360 -12.22 34.79 16.81
N GLU A 361 -12.05 35.09 18.10
CA GLU A 361 -11.00 34.54 18.93
C GLU A 361 -11.14 33.01 19.06
N ALA A 362 -12.36 32.50 19.26
CA ALA A 362 -12.63 31.07 19.24
C ALA A 362 -12.29 30.46 17.88
N MET A 363 -12.69 31.10 16.78
CA MET A 363 -12.32 30.67 15.43
C MET A 363 -10.80 30.61 15.27
N LEU A 364 -10.05 31.62 15.72
CA LEU A 364 -8.58 31.65 15.64
C LEU A 364 -7.91 30.65 16.59
N LYS A 365 -8.49 30.38 17.77
CA LYS A 365 -7.98 29.37 18.72
C LYS A 365 -8.17 27.95 18.23
N PHE A 366 -9.31 27.67 17.57
CA PHE A 366 -9.67 26.31 17.13
C PHE A 366 -9.27 26.02 15.69
N HIS A 367 -9.14 27.03 14.83
CA HIS A 367 -8.39 26.87 13.59
C HIS A 367 -6.91 26.92 13.94
N GLN A 368 -6.30 25.74 14.10
CA GLN A 368 -4.86 25.64 13.89
C GLN A 368 -4.59 26.03 12.44
N MET A 369 -4.39 27.32 12.18
CA MET A 369 -3.63 27.74 11.03
C MET A 369 -2.32 26.96 11.12
N PRO A 370 -1.91 26.19 10.09
CA PRO A 370 -0.70 25.40 10.16
C PRO A 370 0.43 26.36 10.54
N SER A 371 0.86 26.31 11.80
CA SER A 371 1.91 27.17 12.27
C SER A 371 3.13 26.94 11.38
N SER A 372 3.96 27.96 11.19
CA SER A 372 5.16 27.87 10.34
C SER A 372 6.03 26.62 10.61
N VAL A 373 5.93 26.03 11.80
CA VAL A 373 6.56 24.75 12.20
C VAL A 373 5.89 23.53 11.53
N SER A 374 4.55 23.49 11.47
CA SER A 374 3.81 22.45 10.75
C SER A 374 4.00 22.54 9.24
N PHE A 375 4.08 23.75 8.66
CA PHE A 375 4.32 23.92 7.22
C PHE A 375 5.70 23.43 6.80
N LYS A 376 6.76 23.82 7.54
CA LYS A 376 8.12 23.30 7.32
C LYS A 376 8.23 21.79 7.54
N SER A 377 7.47 21.25 8.51
CA SER A 377 7.39 19.80 8.72
C SER A 377 6.70 19.07 7.56
N VAL A 378 5.60 19.64 7.03
CA VAL A 378 4.87 19.12 5.87
C VAL A 378 5.73 19.21 4.60
N GLU A 379 6.38 20.34 4.36
CA GLU A 379 7.31 20.52 3.24
C GLU A 379 8.46 19.51 3.31
N LYS A 380 9.04 19.30 4.50
CA LYS A 380 10.09 18.28 4.71
C LYS A 380 9.57 16.87 4.41
N LYS A 381 8.39 16.50 4.93
CA LYS A 381 7.77 15.21 4.64
C LYS A 381 7.50 15.03 3.15
N MET A 382 7.05 16.09 2.47
CA MET A 382 6.79 16.09 1.04
C MET A 382 8.08 15.88 0.24
N LYS A 383 9.19 16.52 0.65
CA LYS A 383 10.53 16.30 0.08
C LYS A 383 11.04 14.89 0.31
N ASP A 384 10.85 14.33 1.51
CA ASP A 384 11.26 12.97 1.83
C ASP A 384 10.46 11.94 1.00
N MET A 385 9.15 12.11 0.87
CA MET A 385 8.30 11.27 0.00
C MET A 385 8.66 11.41 -1.49
N LEU A 386 8.99 12.64 -1.93
CA LEU A 386 9.41 12.89 -3.30
C LEU A 386 10.69 12.10 -3.60
N LYS A 387 11.70 12.20 -2.74
CA LYS A 387 12.95 11.47 -2.88
C LYS A 387 12.74 9.96 -2.91
N GLU A 388 11.87 9.43 -2.05
CA GLU A 388 11.54 8.01 -2.05
C GLU A 388 10.86 7.57 -3.36
N GLU A 389 9.93 8.36 -3.90
CA GLU A 389 9.30 8.06 -5.19
C GLU A 389 10.26 8.24 -6.37
N GLU A 390 11.22 9.17 -6.31
CA GLU A 390 12.32 9.28 -7.28
C GLU A 390 13.18 8.02 -7.29
N ASP A 391 13.60 7.53 -6.12
CA ASP A 391 14.39 6.29 -6.00
C ASP A 391 13.60 5.08 -6.55
N ARG A 392 12.32 4.99 -6.22
CA ARG A 392 11.41 3.95 -6.75
C ARG A 392 11.22 4.06 -8.26
N LEU A 393 11.14 5.27 -8.81
CA LEU A 393 11.02 5.52 -10.24
C LEU A 393 12.33 5.16 -10.95
N GLN A 394 13.49 5.55 -10.41
CA GLN A 394 14.81 5.19 -10.92
C GLN A 394 15.00 3.66 -10.95
N GLN A 395 14.59 2.95 -9.89
CA GLN A 395 14.65 1.49 -9.86
C GLN A 395 13.74 0.88 -10.94
N ALA A 396 12.53 1.41 -11.14
CA ALA A 396 11.62 0.97 -12.20
C ALA A 396 12.20 1.24 -13.61
N HIS A 397 12.79 2.42 -13.84
CA HIS A 397 13.49 2.75 -15.08
C HIS A 397 14.69 1.82 -15.34
N ALA A 398 15.48 1.50 -14.32
CA ALA A 398 16.60 0.58 -14.45
C ALA A 398 16.12 -0.82 -14.88
N ASN A 399 15.04 -1.32 -14.27
CA ASN A 399 14.45 -2.61 -14.64
C ASN A 399 13.82 -2.58 -16.05
N MET A 400 13.10 -1.51 -16.38
CA MET A 400 12.53 -1.26 -17.69
C MET A 400 13.62 -1.23 -18.77
N THR A 401 14.72 -0.51 -18.53
CA THR A 401 15.87 -0.37 -19.44
C THR A 401 16.58 -1.70 -19.64
N ARG A 402 16.76 -2.51 -18.58
CA ARG A 402 17.31 -3.87 -18.70
C ARG A 402 16.44 -4.74 -19.60
N SER A 403 15.12 -4.68 -19.42
CA SER A 403 14.16 -5.42 -20.25
C SER A 403 14.17 -4.92 -21.69
N GLN A 404 14.26 -3.61 -21.92
CA GLN A 404 14.35 -3.03 -23.25
C GLN A 404 15.63 -3.45 -23.98
N LYS A 405 16.77 -3.44 -23.29
CA LYS A 405 18.06 -3.92 -23.83
C LYS A 405 17.98 -5.39 -24.26
N LEU A 406 17.32 -6.23 -23.46
CA LEU A 406 17.09 -7.63 -23.81
C LEU A 406 16.23 -7.76 -25.08
N LEU A 407 15.11 -7.02 -25.16
CA LEU A 407 14.24 -7.04 -26.33
C LEU A 407 14.96 -6.55 -27.59
N LEU A 408 15.74 -5.48 -27.48
CA LEU A 408 16.57 -4.97 -28.57
C LEU A 408 17.60 -6.02 -29.02
N THR A 409 18.24 -6.73 -28.08
CA THR A 409 19.20 -7.80 -28.40
C THR A 409 18.52 -8.94 -29.17
N ILE A 410 17.30 -9.31 -28.77
CA ILE A 410 16.48 -10.32 -29.48
C ILE A 410 16.14 -9.83 -30.88
N GLN A 411 15.68 -8.58 -31.02
CA GLN A 411 15.33 -7.98 -32.30
C GLN A 411 16.53 -7.92 -33.24
N THR A 412 17.69 -7.43 -32.77
CA THR A 412 18.93 -7.40 -33.55
C THR A 412 19.39 -8.82 -33.93
N GLY A 413 19.20 -9.81 -33.06
CA GLY A 413 19.45 -11.22 -33.39
C GLY A 413 18.58 -11.73 -34.53
N ILE A 414 17.29 -11.38 -34.54
CA ILE A 414 16.34 -11.73 -35.60
C ILE A 414 16.70 -11.00 -36.89
N ASP A 415 17.02 -9.71 -36.84
CA ASP A 415 17.44 -8.94 -38.00
C ASP A 415 18.73 -9.51 -38.63
N ASN A 416 19.70 -9.91 -37.81
CA ASN A 416 20.93 -10.56 -38.28
C ASN A 416 20.65 -11.90 -38.97
N LEU A 417 19.72 -12.71 -38.45
CA LEU A 417 19.30 -13.96 -39.05
C LEU A 417 18.60 -13.70 -40.40
N TYR A 418 17.69 -12.74 -40.42
CA TYR A 418 16.95 -12.33 -41.61
C TYR A 418 17.88 -11.88 -42.74
N ILE A 419 18.86 -11.01 -42.42
CA ILE A 419 19.86 -10.54 -43.39
C ILE A 419 20.70 -11.70 -43.94
N ARG A 420 21.06 -12.70 -43.13
CA ARG A 420 21.82 -13.86 -43.61
C ARG A 420 20.98 -14.76 -44.53
N LEU A 421 19.68 -14.88 -44.28
CA LEU A 421 18.78 -15.74 -45.03
C LEU A 421 18.18 -15.09 -46.27
N ILE A 422 18.13 -13.76 -46.33
CA ILE A 422 17.57 -13.05 -47.49
C ILE A 422 18.38 -13.33 -48.75
N GLY A 423 19.71 -13.41 -48.63
CA GLY A 423 20.63 -13.65 -49.77
C GLY A 423 20.70 -15.08 -50.27
N ILE A 424 19.95 -16.03 -49.69
CA ILE A 424 19.92 -17.43 -50.14
C ILE A 424 18.76 -17.61 -51.13
N PRO A 425 19.03 -17.91 -52.41
CA PRO A 425 17.98 -18.12 -53.40
C PRO A 425 17.29 -19.47 -53.18
N VAL A 426 15.98 -19.43 -52.95
CA VAL A 426 15.13 -20.63 -52.80
C VAL A 426 14.24 -20.77 -54.05
N PRO A 427 14.44 -21.81 -54.88
CA PRO A 427 13.68 -22.06 -56.12
C PRO A 427 12.15 -22.06 -56.07
N THR A 428 11.52 -22.12 -54.89
CA THR A 428 10.07 -22.31 -54.75
C THR A 428 9.25 -21.04 -54.49
N ALA A 429 9.86 -19.85 -54.39
CA ALA A 429 9.11 -18.61 -54.21
C ALA A 429 9.06 -17.76 -55.50
N PRO A 430 7.87 -17.48 -56.07
CA PRO A 430 7.75 -16.57 -57.20
C PRO A 430 7.99 -15.13 -56.74
N LYS A 431 8.95 -14.46 -57.40
CA LYS A 431 9.28 -13.03 -57.35
C LYS A 431 9.33 -12.41 -55.94
N GLU A 432 10.57 -12.19 -55.49
CA GLU A 432 10.94 -11.32 -54.37
C GLU A 432 10.37 -9.91 -54.59
N ALA A 433 9.10 -9.71 -54.20
CA ALA A 433 8.49 -8.40 -54.16
C ALA A 433 9.08 -7.64 -52.96
N GLU A 434 9.91 -6.64 -53.28
CA GLU A 434 10.24 -5.46 -52.48
C GLU A 434 9.81 -5.55 -51.00
N LEU A 435 10.54 -6.33 -50.21
CA LEU A 435 10.33 -6.41 -48.77
C LEU A 435 10.90 -5.14 -48.15
N SER A 436 10.01 -4.16 -47.96
CA SER A 436 10.33 -2.90 -47.31
C SER A 436 10.92 -3.13 -45.92
N ASN A 437 11.83 -2.24 -45.54
CA ASN A 437 12.56 -2.25 -44.27
C ASN A 437 11.69 -2.12 -43.00
N THR A 438 10.35 -2.17 -43.13
CA THR A 438 9.33 -2.03 -42.07
C THR A 438 8.60 -3.35 -41.76
N LEU A 439 9.23 -4.51 -42.03
CA LEU A 439 8.64 -5.79 -41.65
C LEU A 439 8.70 -6.01 -40.12
N ASP A 440 7.56 -6.31 -39.50
CA ASP A 440 7.41 -6.61 -38.06
C ASP A 440 8.33 -7.76 -37.62
N VAL A 441 8.77 -7.74 -36.35
CA VAL A 441 9.73 -8.70 -35.78
C VAL A 441 9.22 -10.14 -35.91
N TYR A 442 7.92 -10.36 -35.72
CA TYR A 442 7.30 -11.67 -35.89
C TYR A 442 7.28 -12.13 -37.36
N SER A 443 7.00 -11.21 -38.28
CA SER A 443 7.00 -11.48 -39.71
C SER A 443 8.40 -11.82 -40.25
N LYS A 444 9.44 -11.13 -39.77
CA LYS A 444 10.84 -11.47 -40.05
C LYS A 444 11.20 -12.85 -39.52
N LEU A 445 10.77 -13.19 -38.31
CA LEU A 445 11.03 -14.49 -37.70
C LEU A 445 10.32 -15.63 -38.44
N ALA A 446 9.06 -15.45 -38.82
CA ALA A 446 8.29 -16.42 -39.60
C ALA A 446 8.91 -16.67 -40.98
N TYR A 447 9.39 -15.61 -41.64
CA TYR A 447 10.14 -15.73 -42.89
C TYR A 447 11.43 -16.54 -42.73
N CYS A 448 12.18 -16.29 -41.65
CA CYS A 448 13.39 -17.05 -41.35
C CYS A 448 13.08 -18.52 -41.05
N GLU A 449 12.00 -18.81 -40.32
CA GLU A 449 11.56 -20.16 -40.03
C GLU A 449 11.22 -20.94 -41.30
N GLY A 450 10.42 -20.36 -42.20
CA GLY A 450 10.08 -20.98 -43.48
C GLY A 450 11.31 -21.29 -44.33
N LYS A 451 12.21 -20.31 -44.52
CA LYS A 451 13.45 -20.52 -45.29
C LYS A 451 14.38 -21.56 -44.68
N LEU A 452 14.49 -21.63 -43.35
CA LEU A 452 15.33 -22.61 -42.68
C LEU A 452 14.77 -24.03 -42.80
N LEU A 453 13.44 -24.19 -42.77
CA LEU A 453 12.79 -25.49 -43.02
C LEU A 453 13.05 -25.96 -44.46
N ASP A 454 12.86 -25.07 -45.45
CA ASP A 454 13.16 -25.39 -46.85
C ASP A 454 14.63 -25.77 -47.08
N LEU A 455 15.56 -25.11 -46.38
CA LEU A 455 16.99 -25.44 -46.43
C LEU A 455 17.31 -26.76 -45.72
N ALA A 456 16.67 -27.05 -44.59
CA ALA A 456 16.82 -28.32 -43.89
C ALA A 456 16.34 -29.49 -44.75
N ASP A 457 15.18 -29.35 -45.39
CA ASP A 457 14.63 -30.35 -46.31
C ASP A 457 15.55 -30.55 -47.52
N ARG A 458 16.14 -29.48 -48.08
CA ARG A 458 17.15 -29.58 -49.15
C ARG A 458 18.39 -30.35 -48.71
N VAL A 459 18.92 -30.08 -47.52
CA VAL A 459 20.10 -30.78 -47.00
C VAL A 459 19.78 -32.26 -46.75
N GLN A 460 18.57 -32.59 -46.30
CA GLN A 460 18.13 -33.96 -46.09
C GLN A 460 17.87 -34.71 -47.42
N MET A 461 17.47 -34.01 -48.48
CA MET A 461 17.40 -34.58 -49.83
C MET A 461 18.80 -34.77 -50.44
N LEU A 462 19.75 -33.88 -50.13
CA LEU A 462 21.15 -33.99 -50.57
C LEU A 462 21.89 -35.17 -49.94
N SER A 463 21.58 -35.55 -48.69
CA SER A 463 22.14 -36.75 -48.06
C SER A 463 21.61 -38.06 -48.69
N LEU A 464 20.43 -38.04 -49.31
CA LEU A 464 19.89 -39.18 -50.07
C LEU A 464 20.60 -39.37 -51.42
N THR A 465 21.11 -38.29 -52.02
CA THR A 465 21.98 -38.34 -53.21
C THR A 465 23.42 -38.79 -52.91
N GLU A 466 23.76 -39.14 -51.66
CA GLU A 466 25.08 -39.71 -51.34
C GLU A 466 25.36 -41.01 -52.11
N GLU A 467 24.35 -41.76 -52.55
CA GLU A 467 24.55 -42.94 -53.43
C GLU A 467 25.12 -42.59 -54.81
N VAL A 468 24.94 -41.35 -55.28
CA VAL A 468 25.54 -40.84 -56.52
C VAL A 468 26.96 -40.35 -56.25
N SER A 469 27.21 -39.77 -55.07
CA SER A 469 28.55 -39.32 -54.69
C SER A 469 29.49 -40.45 -54.25
N THR A 470 28.97 -41.59 -53.75
CA THR A 470 29.78 -42.80 -53.55
C THR A 470 30.25 -43.38 -54.87
N LYS A 471 29.41 -43.44 -55.91
CA LYS A 471 29.82 -43.88 -57.25
C LYS A 471 30.87 -42.96 -57.88
N VAL A 472 30.76 -41.65 -57.68
CA VAL A 472 31.76 -40.67 -58.15
C VAL A 472 33.05 -40.78 -57.34
N ARG A 473 32.96 -41.01 -56.01
CA ARG A 473 34.11 -41.24 -55.13
C ARG A 473 34.84 -42.53 -55.49
N ASP A 474 34.14 -43.63 -55.67
CA ASP A 474 34.70 -44.92 -56.08
C ASP A 474 35.30 -44.84 -57.49
N ALA A 475 34.70 -44.05 -58.40
CA ALA A 475 35.26 -43.76 -59.72
C ALA A 475 36.53 -42.88 -59.65
N LEU A 476 36.60 -41.89 -58.76
CA LEU A 476 37.79 -41.07 -58.52
C LEU A 476 38.91 -41.86 -57.82
N GLU A 477 38.59 -42.68 -56.81
CA GLU A 477 39.55 -43.54 -56.13
C GLU A 477 40.12 -44.59 -57.10
N SER A 478 39.27 -45.17 -57.96
CA SER A 478 39.73 -46.11 -58.98
C SER A 478 40.46 -45.45 -60.16
N SER A 479 40.26 -44.15 -60.43
CA SER A 479 41.05 -43.41 -61.43
C SER A 479 42.40 -42.96 -60.86
N THR A 480 42.44 -42.48 -59.61
CA THR A 480 43.66 -42.03 -58.92
C THR A 480 44.59 -43.19 -58.56
N LEU A 481 44.07 -44.41 -58.35
CA LEU A 481 44.88 -45.63 -58.21
C LEU A 481 45.61 -46.05 -59.50
N LYS A 482 45.18 -45.57 -60.68
CA LYS A 482 45.82 -45.88 -61.97
C LYS A 482 46.89 -44.85 -62.36
N GLU A 483 46.99 -43.74 -61.63
CA GLU A 483 47.86 -42.62 -61.95
C GLU A 483 49.22 -42.79 -61.25
N LYS A 484 50.27 -43.13 -62.03
CA LYS A 484 51.62 -43.44 -61.49
C LYS A 484 52.44 -42.21 -61.08
N GLN A 485 51.88 -41.00 -61.17
CA GLN A 485 52.51 -39.75 -60.75
C GLN A 485 51.83 -39.20 -59.49
N ASN A 486 51.80 -39.97 -58.41
CA ASN A 486 51.62 -39.38 -57.08
C ASN A 486 52.99 -38.94 -56.56
N THR A 487 53.31 -37.65 -56.76
CA THR A 487 54.40 -37.01 -56.02
C THR A 487 54.05 -37.03 -54.55
N ARG A 488 54.86 -37.78 -53.81
CA ARG A 488 54.95 -37.80 -52.36
C ARG A 488 55.05 -36.35 -51.86
N ILE A 489 53.97 -35.81 -51.30
CA ILE A 489 54.03 -34.56 -50.55
C ILE A 489 54.82 -34.90 -49.29
N SER A 490 56.08 -34.45 -49.21
CA SER A 490 56.77 -34.34 -47.92
C SER A 490 56.13 -33.18 -47.19
N PHE A 491 55.68 -33.43 -45.96
CA PHE A 491 55.46 -32.33 -45.03
C PHE A 491 56.84 -31.79 -44.67
N GLU A 492 57.15 -30.55 -45.05
CA GLU A 492 58.19 -29.80 -44.36
C GLU A 492 57.74 -29.65 -42.90
N ASP A 493 58.52 -30.21 -41.97
CA ASP A 493 58.45 -29.92 -40.55
C ASP A 493 58.81 -28.44 -40.35
N LEU A 494 57.80 -27.57 -40.44
CA LEU A 494 57.93 -26.15 -40.13
C LEU A 494 57.70 -25.98 -38.62
N GLU A 495 58.82 -25.98 -37.91
CA GLU A 495 59.14 -25.25 -36.67
C GLU A 495 58.05 -25.23 -35.58
N GLU A 496 58.35 -25.95 -34.48
CA GLU A 496 57.80 -25.71 -33.15
C GLU A 496 58.12 -24.26 -32.70
N ASP A 497 57.29 -23.32 -33.13
CA ASP A 497 57.20 -22.02 -32.47
C ASP A 497 56.47 -22.22 -31.13
N VAL A 498 57.30 -22.40 -30.11
CA VAL A 498 57.15 -22.01 -28.71
C VAL A 498 55.88 -21.19 -28.44
N ILE A 499 54.80 -21.87 -28.06
CA ILE A 499 53.76 -21.25 -27.24
C ILE A 499 54.13 -21.50 -25.78
N GLU A 500 54.52 -20.41 -25.15
CA GLU A 500 54.83 -20.21 -23.74
C GLU A 500 54.17 -21.21 -22.79
N THR A 501 55.03 -21.91 -22.05
CA THR A 501 54.78 -22.49 -20.75
C THR A 501 54.20 -21.44 -19.81
N PHE A 502 52.87 -21.27 -19.81
CA PHE A 502 52.17 -20.65 -18.68
C PHE A 502 52.26 -21.61 -17.50
N GLN A 503 53.17 -21.29 -16.58
CA GLN A 503 53.20 -21.83 -15.23
C GLN A 503 51.89 -21.47 -14.54
N PHE A 504 50.95 -22.41 -14.48
CA PHE A 504 49.93 -22.40 -13.44
C PHE A 504 50.45 -23.24 -12.27
N ALA A 505 50.76 -22.53 -11.18
CA ALA A 505 50.93 -23.12 -9.87
C ALA A 505 49.61 -23.77 -9.40
N ASP A 506 49.75 -24.95 -8.82
CA ASP A 506 48.85 -25.58 -7.86
C ASP A 506 47.37 -25.66 -8.23
N VAL A 507 47.03 -26.68 -9.03
CA VAL A 507 45.71 -27.29 -8.98
C VAL A 507 45.91 -28.78 -8.74
N ASP A 508 45.57 -29.22 -7.53
CA ASP A 508 45.57 -30.61 -7.07
C ASP A 508 45.04 -31.56 -8.16
N HIS A 509 45.96 -32.23 -8.86
CA HIS A 509 45.61 -33.40 -9.63
C HIS A 509 45.23 -34.50 -8.63
N SER A 510 43.95 -34.55 -8.27
CA SER A 510 43.35 -35.68 -7.57
C SER A 510 43.80 -36.96 -8.29
N TYR A 511 44.67 -37.72 -7.63
CA TYR A 511 45.27 -38.93 -8.16
C TYR A 511 44.19 -39.83 -8.80
N VAL A 512 44.22 -39.95 -10.13
CA VAL A 512 43.36 -40.86 -10.89
C VAL A 512 44.16 -42.13 -11.14
N PRO A 513 43.85 -43.25 -10.46
CA PRO A 513 44.62 -44.48 -10.60
C PRO A 513 44.55 -45.00 -12.04
N SER A 514 45.71 -45.34 -12.61
CA SER A 514 45.76 -45.94 -13.94
C SER A 514 45.00 -47.29 -13.96
N ARG A 515 44.54 -47.71 -15.14
CA ARG A 515 43.85 -49.00 -15.33
C ARG A 515 44.66 -50.20 -14.77
N ALA A 516 45.99 -50.12 -14.83
CA ALA A 516 46.88 -51.14 -14.27
C ALA A 516 46.89 -51.12 -12.74
N GLU A 517 46.80 -49.94 -12.13
CA GLU A 517 46.70 -49.73 -10.69
C GLU A 517 45.40 -50.29 -10.12
N ILE A 518 44.28 -50.01 -10.80
CA ILE A 518 42.95 -50.53 -10.44
C ILE A 518 42.94 -52.05 -10.50
N LYS A 519 43.57 -52.64 -11.54
CA LYS A 519 43.75 -54.11 -11.62
C LYS A 519 44.58 -54.65 -10.45
N ARG A 520 45.69 -54.00 -10.10
CA ARG A 520 46.53 -54.41 -8.95
C ARG A 520 45.77 -54.32 -7.62
N GLN A 521 45.01 -53.26 -7.39
CA GLN A 521 44.17 -53.14 -6.19
C GLN A 521 43.06 -54.20 -6.16
N GLY A 522 42.39 -54.46 -7.29
CA GLY A 522 41.40 -55.53 -7.40
C GLY A 522 41.98 -56.90 -7.05
N GLN A 523 43.19 -57.18 -7.54
CA GLN A 523 43.87 -58.44 -7.26
C GLN A 523 44.28 -58.58 -5.79
N ARG A 524 44.79 -57.51 -5.16
CA ARG A 524 45.07 -57.49 -3.70
C ARG A 524 43.83 -57.70 -2.84
N LEU A 525 42.67 -57.16 -3.24
CA LEU A 525 41.40 -57.36 -2.54
C LEU A 525 40.92 -58.80 -2.62
N ILE A 526 41.10 -59.46 -3.77
CA ILE A 526 40.77 -60.88 -3.96
C ILE A 526 41.70 -61.76 -3.12
N GLU A 527 43.00 -61.49 -3.14
CA GLU A 527 44.00 -62.23 -2.34
C GLU A 527 43.79 -62.04 -0.82
N GLY A 528 43.39 -60.84 -0.39
CA GLY A 528 43.04 -60.55 1.00
C GLY A 528 41.77 -61.27 1.48
N ARG A 529 40.80 -61.50 0.59
CA ARG A 529 39.56 -62.24 0.89
C ARG A 529 39.75 -63.76 0.88
N LEU A 530 40.76 -64.28 0.16
CA LEU A 530 41.07 -65.71 0.07
C LEU A 530 41.93 -66.22 1.23
N LYS A 531 42.60 -65.36 2.00
CA LYS A 531 43.28 -65.74 3.25
C LYS A 531 42.27 -65.86 4.38
N VAL A 532 41.52 -66.97 4.36
CA VAL A 532 40.66 -67.41 5.46
C VAL A 532 41.47 -67.53 6.75
N ALA A 533 40.98 -66.88 7.81
CA ALA A 533 41.48 -66.98 9.17
C ALA A 533 41.54 -68.45 9.61
N LYS A 534 42.74 -68.99 9.83
CA LYS A 534 42.92 -70.25 10.56
C LYS A 534 42.46 -70.03 12.00
N LYS A 535 41.32 -70.63 12.36
CA LYS A 535 40.86 -70.75 13.76
C LYS A 535 41.96 -71.44 14.60
N LYS A 536 42.42 -70.79 15.67
CA LYS A 536 43.16 -71.45 16.77
C LYS A 536 42.22 -72.46 17.44
N LYS A 537 42.63 -73.74 17.52
CA LYS A 537 42.03 -74.73 18.43
C LYS A 537 42.67 -74.57 19.82
N LYS A 538 41.83 -74.70 20.85
CA LYS A 538 42.25 -74.91 22.25
C LYS A 538 43.04 -76.20 22.38
#